data_AF-A0A9P3PM35-F1
#
_entry.id   AF-A0A9P3PM35-F1
#
_cell.length_a   1.000
_cell.length_b   1.000
_cell.length_c   1.000
_cell.angle_alpha   90.00
_cell.angle_beta   90.00
_cell.angle_gamma   90.00
#
_symmetry.space_group_name_H-M   'P 1'
#
loop_
_entity.id
_entity.type
_entity.pdbx_description
1 polymer ?
#
loop_
_entity_poly.entity_id
_entity_poly.type
_entity_poly.pdbx_seq_one_letter_code
_entity_poly.pdbx_strand_id
1 'polypeptide(L)'
;MEGALYSTAERLLSAPDLQDRLRRRDVRKRLQPWTVGTSLLRGVEGKWLRTGKKWAACRVTPEALRTLGEEHIGNVPRRDTGTSGQHWDGTRTPTCPPHAITPFGPPPKFNVKQVLYDHASRLKDTVVVITGAANGIGRETALQLASHGAKVVIGDLDVAGAEKTVRDIENAGGTAVSMKCNVTVWDDQVAMFELALSKFGAVDVVVPNAGVSELGQFTKVTFKDGKPVKPDTRTLDVNLTGVTYSAYLAQHYLRVNRDLNSTTLKALVLIGSVASWTGIPRAPMYTASKHAVLGIMRSLYPEFHLRNIRIACIHPFFADTAIVPTPIKVFLAGIPLASIPRIAGSIIHAATDPDPDTNGSAFLLNDDGPVFRVPREEFKMGVYKMIDDRANALLKGATGARYYARVLRDLVRVFRRPMLVAALGVAAAKMVWEYRELILGYIQKYVSL
;
A
#
# COMPACT_ATOMS: atom_id res chain seq x y z
N MET A 1 -25.04 -43.70 1.39
CA MET A 1 -24.34 -43.05 0.26
C MET A 1 -23.46 -41.86 0.69
N GLU A 2 -23.30 -41.57 1.99
CA GLU A 2 -22.41 -40.49 2.49
C GLU A 2 -21.03 -40.98 2.97
N GLY A 3 -20.88 -42.26 3.34
CA GLY A 3 -19.60 -42.80 3.86
C GLY A 3 -18.49 -43.00 2.81
N ALA A 4 -18.84 -43.14 1.51
CA ALA A 4 -17.86 -43.37 0.44
C ALA A 4 -17.16 -42.09 -0.05
N LEU A 5 -17.78 -40.92 0.16
CA LEU A 5 -17.20 -39.63 -0.24
C LEU A 5 -16.14 -39.13 0.76
N TYR A 6 -16.32 -39.40 2.06
CA TYR A 6 -15.35 -39.03 3.09
C TYR A 6 -14.06 -39.86 3.04
N SER A 7 -14.16 -41.17 2.78
CA SER A 7 -12.98 -42.06 2.71
C SER A 7 -12.10 -41.78 1.48
N THR A 8 -12.66 -41.18 0.43
CA THR A 8 -11.92 -40.84 -0.80
C THR A 8 -11.21 -39.49 -0.65
N ALA A 9 -11.81 -38.54 0.09
CA ALA A 9 -11.22 -37.25 0.39
C ALA A 9 -10.04 -37.33 1.37
N GLU A 10 -10.11 -38.19 2.38
CA GLU A 10 -8.99 -38.42 3.32
C GLU A 10 -7.77 -39.05 2.63
N ARG A 11 -7.98 -40.03 1.71
CA ARG A 11 -6.88 -40.65 0.95
C ARG A 11 -6.21 -39.70 -0.05
N LEU A 12 -6.93 -38.68 -0.54
CA LEU A 12 -6.38 -37.63 -1.41
C LEU A 12 -5.58 -36.57 -0.63
N LEU A 13 -5.94 -36.30 0.63
CA LEU A 13 -5.27 -35.33 1.49
C LEU A 13 -4.07 -35.90 2.26
N SER A 14 -4.01 -37.22 2.46
CA SER A 14 -2.91 -37.94 3.10
C SER A 14 -1.78 -38.34 2.14
N ALA A 15 -1.91 -38.07 0.83
CA ALA A 15 -0.87 -38.37 -0.15
C ALA A 15 0.33 -37.40 0.02
N PRO A 16 1.54 -37.89 0.37
CA PRO A 16 2.71 -37.04 0.62
C PRO A 16 3.05 -36.13 -0.56
N ASP A 17 2.80 -36.61 -1.78
CA ASP A 17 3.15 -35.95 -3.04
C ASP A 17 2.20 -34.78 -3.37
N LEU A 18 0.97 -34.76 -2.86
CA LEU A 18 0.02 -33.66 -3.12
C LEU A 18 0.26 -32.47 -2.19
N GLN A 19 0.55 -32.72 -0.91
CA GLN A 19 0.92 -31.65 0.04
C GLN A 19 2.27 -31.02 -0.32
N ASP A 20 3.24 -31.80 -0.81
CA ASP A 20 4.54 -31.28 -1.24
C ASP A 20 4.43 -30.51 -2.58
N ARG A 21 3.53 -30.93 -3.49
CA ARG A 21 3.19 -30.17 -4.71
C ARG A 21 2.48 -28.85 -4.43
N LEU A 22 1.61 -28.78 -3.42
CA LEU A 22 0.94 -27.54 -3.00
C LEU A 22 1.91 -26.59 -2.28
N ARG A 23 2.79 -27.10 -1.40
CA ARG A 23 3.85 -26.29 -0.76
C ARG A 23 4.83 -25.69 -1.77
N ARG A 24 5.24 -26.44 -2.80
CA ARG A 24 6.25 -25.99 -3.77
C ARG A 24 5.70 -25.03 -4.83
N ARG A 25 4.40 -25.09 -5.18
CA ARG A 25 3.80 -24.19 -6.19
C ARG A 25 3.38 -22.83 -5.63
N ASP A 26 2.94 -22.75 -4.37
CA ASP A 26 2.43 -21.49 -3.79
C ASP A 26 3.52 -20.64 -3.14
N VAL A 27 4.55 -21.26 -2.54
CA VAL A 27 5.58 -20.52 -1.77
C VAL A 27 6.59 -19.81 -2.69
N ARG A 28 6.93 -20.38 -3.85
CA ARG A 28 7.90 -19.76 -4.79
C ARG A 28 7.37 -18.53 -5.53
N LYS A 29 6.05 -18.31 -5.58
CA LYS A 29 5.44 -17.13 -6.21
C LYS A 29 5.12 -16.00 -5.22
N ARG A 30 5.03 -16.27 -3.92
CA ARG A 30 4.54 -15.30 -2.93
C ARG A 30 5.62 -14.50 -2.20
N LEU A 31 6.87 -14.96 -2.22
CA LEU A 31 8.01 -14.26 -1.63
C LEU A 31 9.08 -14.02 -2.70
N GLN A 32 8.81 -13.07 -3.59
CA GLN A 32 9.84 -12.49 -4.44
C GLN A 32 10.38 -11.25 -3.71
N PRO A 33 11.71 -11.08 -3.55
CA PRO A 33 12.28 -9.80 -3.17
C PRO A 33 11.87 -8.80 -4.26
N TRP A 34 11.03 -7.84 -3.93
CA TRP A 34 10.68 -6.77 -4.86
C TRP A 34 11.69 -5.63 -4.70
N THR A 35 12.60 -5.54 -5.66
CA THR A 35 13.34 -4.33 -5.98
C THR A 35 12.46 -3.47 -6.91
N VAL A 36 12.29 -2.20 -6.56
CA VAL A 36 11.49 -1.22 -7.30
C VAL A 36 12.13 -1.00 -8.68
N GLY A 37 11.37 -1.22 -9.77
CA GLY A 37 11.84 -0.99 -11.14
C GLY A 37 11.29 -1.88 -12.27
N THR A 38 10.23 -2.67 -12.07
CA THR A 38 9.72 -3.63 -13.08
C THR A 38 8.56 -3.14 -13.95
N SER A 39 8.27 -1.83 -14.00
CA SER A 39 7.18 -1.31 -14.85
C SER A 39 7.49 -1.30 -16.36
N LEU A 40 8.75 -1.53 -16.78
CA LEU A 40 9.17 -1.45 -18.20
C LEU A 40 9.34 -2.80 -18.93
N LEU A 41 9.03 -3.95 -18.30
CA LEU A 41 9.22 -5.28 -18.91
C LEU A 41 7.97 -6.18 -18.86
N ARG A 42 6.76 -5.61 -18.93
CA ARG A 42 5.55 -6.39 -19.18
C ARG A 42 5.49 -6.80 -20.65
N GLY A 43 6.22 -7.86 -21.03
CA GLY A 43 6.15 -8.41 -22.39
C GLY A 43 7.08 -9.57 -22.74
N VAL A 44 8.04 -9.96 -21.88
CA VAL A 44 9.08 -10.94 -22.28
C VAL A 44 9.31 -12.03 -21.21
N GLU A 45 8.25 -12.55 -20.60
CA GLU A 45 8.36 -13.73 -19.75
C GLU A 45 7.61 -14.92 -20.38
N GLY A 46 8.36 -15.96 -20.80
CA GLY A 46 7.79 -17.27 -21.11
C GLY A 46 8.10 -17.92 -22.48
N LYS A 47 9.09 -17.47 -23.25
CA LYS A 47 9.46 -18.13 -24.53
C LYS A 47 10.54 -19.21 -24.33
N TRP A 48 10.33 -20.39 -24.92
CA TRP A 48 11.24 -21.55 -24.86
C TRP A 48 11.98 -21.69 -26.20
N LEU A 49 13.25 -22.08 -26.16
CA LEU A 49 14.08 -22.29 -27.34
C LEU A 49 14.20 -23.79 -27.66
N ARG A 50 14.01 -24.16 -28.92
CA ARG A 50 14.18 -25.52 -29.42
C ARG A 50 15.58 -25.68 -30.02
N THR A 51 16.38 -26.58 -29.45
CA THR A 51 17.66 -27.02 -30.03
C THR A 51 17.55 -28.50 -30.40
N GLY A 52 17.34 -28.78 -31.69
CA GLY A 52 17.06 -30.13 -32.17
C GLY A 52 15.71 -30.68 -31.69
N LYS A 53 15.69 -31.85 -31.03
CA LYS A 53 14.47 -32.52 -30.50
C LYS A 53 14.13 -32.15 -29.05
N LYS A 54 14.78 -31.14 -28.44
CA LYS A 54 14.59 -30.78 -27.02
C LYS A 54 14.31 -29.29 -26.82
N TRP A 55 13.65 -28.95 -25.72
CA TRP A 55 13.28 -27.59 -25.30
C TRP A 55 14.02 -27.18 -24.03
N ALA A 56 14.55 -25.95 -23.97
CA ALA A 56 15.20 -25.38 -22.79
C ALA A 56 14.64 -23.98 -22.44
N ALA A 57 14.59 -23.66 -21.13
CA ALA A 57 14.18 -22.35 -20.63
C ALA A 57 15.37 -21.39 -20.64
N CYS A 58 15.34 -20.35 -21.46
CA CYS A 58 16.34 -19.28 -21.47
C CYS A 58 15.65 -17.91 -21.58
N ARG A 59 16.30 -16.85 -21.08
CA ARG A 59 15.86 -15.46 -21.29
C ARG A 59 16.34 -15.03 -22.67
N VAL A 60 15.41 -14.76 -23.59
CA VAL A 60 15.76 -14.37 -24.97
C VAL A 60 15.94 -12.85 -25.03
N THR A 61 17.10 -12.39 -25.50
CA THR A 61 17.35 -10.95 -25.71
C THR A 61 16.58 -10.43 -26.92
N PRO A 62 16.25 -9.12 -26.97
CA PRO A 62 15.59 -8.50 -28.13
C PRO A 62 16.36 -8.66 -29.44
N GLU A 63 17.69 -8.76 -29.38
CA GLU A 63 18.58 -9.01 -30.52
C GLU A 63 18.51 -10.47 -31.03
N ALA A 64 18.35 -11.44 -30.13
CA ALA A 64 18.20 -12.86 -30.50
C ALA A 64 16.83 -13.15 -31.13
N LEU A 65 15.81 -12.35 -30.79
CA LEU A 65 14.49 -12.38 -31.43
C LEU A 65 14.50 -11.88 -32.89
N ARG A 66 15.50 -11.08 -33.29
CA ARG A 66 15.61 -10.57 -34.67
C ARG A 66 16.33 -11.52 -35.61
N THR A 67 17.17 -12.41 -35.08
CA THR A 67 18.02 -13.33 -35.86
C THR A 67 17.46 -14.74 -35.99
N LEU A 68 16.54 -15.15 -35.11
CA LEU A 68 15.92 -16.49 -35.13
C LEU A 68 14.50 -16.41 -35.69
N GLY A 69 14.25 -17.04 -36.85
CA GLY A 69 12.92 -17.12 -37.47
C GLY A 69 11.89 -17.85 -36.59
N GLU A 70 10.59 -17.60 -36.85
CA GLU A 70 9.46 -18.05 -36.02
C GLU A 70 9.40 -19.56 -35.74
N GLU A 71 10.03 -20.41 -36.56
CA GLU A 71 10.05 -21.87 -36.37
C GLU A 71 10.74 -22.34 -35.07
N HIS A 72 11.54 -21.48 -34.42
CA HIS A 72 12.34 -21.86 -33.24
C HIS A 72 11.76 -21.36 -31.90
N ILE A 73 10.61 -20.68 -31.94
CA ILE A 73 9.98 -20.03 -30.79
C ILE A 73 8.53 -20.50 -30.68
N GLY A 74 8.22 -21.32 -29.68
CA GLY A 74 6.87 -21.84 -29.46
C GLY A 74 6.52 -22.07 -27.99
N ASN A 75 5.23 -22.19 -27.69
CA ASN A 75 4.73 -22.66 -26.40
C ASN A 75 4.97 -24.18 -26.27
N VAL A 76 5.29 -24.65 -25.06
CA VAL A 76 5.61 -26.06 -24.77
C VAL A 76 4.52 -27.00 -25.33
N PRO A 77 4.86 -28.06 -26.09
CA PRO A 77 3.87 -29.06 -26.52
C PRO A 77 3.33 -29.81 -25.28
N ARG A 78 2.01 -30.01 -25.22
CA ARG A 78 1.38 -30.87 -24.20
C ARG A 78 1.99 -32.28 -24.30
N ARG A 79 2.40 -32.86 -23.17
CA ARG A 79 2.91 -34.24 -23.09
C ARG A 79 1.81 -35.20 -23.51
N ASP A 80 1.98 -35.86 -24.65
CA ASP A 80 1.28 -37.09 -24.96
C ASP A 80 1.73 -38.19 -23.98
N THR A 81 0.75 -38.82 -23.36
CA THR A 81 0.89 -40.03 -22.57
C THR A 81 1.10 -41.21 -23.52
N GLY A 82 2.36 -41.62 -23.70
CA GLY A 82 2.71 -42.76 -24.55
C GLY A 82 4.03 -43.39 -24.12
N THR A 83 3.96 -44.67 -23.80
CA THR A 83 5.04 -45.58 -23.42
C THR A 83 6.14 -45.71 -24.48
N SER A 84 7.39 -45.43 -24.10
CA SER A 84 8.59 -46.16 -24.56
C SER A 84 9.81 -45.69 -23.77
N GLY A 85 10.44 -46.61 -23.03
CA GLY A 85 11.58 -46.32 -22.15
C GLY A 85 12.84 -45.94 -22.91
N GLN A 86 13.60 -45.00 -22.34
CA GLN A 86 15.04 -44.88 -22.54
C GLN A 86 15.69 -44.39 -21.23
N HIS A 87 16.62 -45.21 -20.74
CA HIS A 87 17.47 -44.95 -19.58
C HIS A 87 18.29 -43.65 -19.76
N TRP A 88 18.46 -42.90 -18.67
CA TRP A 88 19.35 -41.75 -18.61
C TRP A 88 20.77 -42.20 -18.23
N ASP A 89 21.68 -42.22 -19.19
CA ASP A 89 23.13 -42.25 -19.00
C ASP A 89 23.62 -40.80 -18.83
N GLY A 90 24.11 -40.48 -17.64
CA GLY A 90 24.48 -39.13 -17.20
C GLY A 90 25.79 -38.57 -17.77
N THR A 91 26.15 -38.81 -19.03
CA THR A 91 27.50 -38.47 -19.52
C THR A 91 27.60 -37.51 -20.71
N ARG A 92 26.55 -36.75 -21.12
CA ARG A 92 26.71 -35.70 -22.16
C ARG A 92 25.85 -34.45 -21.93
N THR A 93 26.45 -33.37 -21.44
CA THR A 93 25.88 -32.02 -21.48
C THR A 93 26.15 -31.37 -22.85
N PRO A 94 25.14 -30.92 -23.61
CA PRO A 94 25.36 -30.15 -24.82
C PRO A 94 25.80 -28.71 -24.48
N THR A 95 26.89 -28.26 -25.09
CA THR A 95 27.48 -26.94 -24.91
C THR A 95 26.65 -25.87 -25.64
N CYS A 96 26.18 -24.87 -24.90
CA CYS A 96 25.57 -23.65 -25.45
C CYS A 96 26.70 -22.68 -25.85
N PRO A 97 26.59 -21.91 -26.95
CA PRO A 97 27.64 -20.96 -27.33
C PRO A 97 27.84 -19.89 -26.23
N PRO A 98 29.10 -19.56 -25.89
CA PRO A 98 29.47 -18.82 -24.68
C PRO A 98 29.00 -17.35 -24.61
N HIS A 99 28.43 -16.81 -25.69
CA HIS A 99 27.97 -15.42 -25.73
C HIS A 99 26.49 -15.23 -25.34
N ALA A 100 25.74 -16.31 -25.08
CA ALA A 100 24.29 -16.26 -24.80
C ALA A 100 23.93 -16.40 -23.31
N ILE A 101 24.92 -16.47 -22.41
CA ILE A 101 24.72 -16.64 -20.97
C ILE A 101 25.61 -15.63 -20.26
N THR A 102 25.05 -14.50 -19.82
CA THR A 102 25.68 -13.77 -18.73
C THR A 102 25.43 -14.56 -17.45
N PRO A 103 26.46 -14.81 -16.62
CA PRO A 103 26.24 -15.30 -15.26
C PRO A 103 25.23 -14.38 -14.57
N PHE A 104 24.42 -14.90 -13.65
CA PHE A 104 23.71 -14.05 -12.70
C PHE A 104 24.76 -13.19 -12.00
N GLY A 105 24.96 -11.96 -12.48
CA GLY A 105 25.71 -10.97 -11.75
C GLY A 105 25.09 -10.83 -10.37
N PRO A 106 25.86 -10.47 -9.34
CA PRO A 106 25.28 -10.13 -8.05
C PRO A 106 24.13 -9.14 -8.30
N PRO A 107 22.98 -9.28 -7.61
CA PRO A 107 21.87 -8.34 -7.78
C PRO A 107 22.43 -6.92 -7.64
N PRO A 108 21.90 -5.93 -8.41
CA PRO A 108 22.37 -4.57 -8.31
C PRO A 108 22.40 -4.18 -6.83
N LYS A 109 23.50 -3.59 -6.36
CA LYS A 109 23.59 -3.08 -4.98
C LYS A 109 22.61 -1.90 -4.87
N PHE A 110 21.34 -2.19 -4.64
CA PHE A 110 20.32 -1.19 -4.40
C PHE A 110 20.59 -0.59 -3.02
N ASN A 111 20.83 0.72 -2.99
CA ASN A 111 20.89 1.44 -1.73
C ASN A 111 19.46 1.53 -1.17
N VAL A 112 19.12 0.61 -0.26
CA VAL A 112 17.79 0.53 0.37
C VAL A 112 17.39 1.87 0.99
N LYS A 113 18.35 2.68 1.49
CA LYS A 113 18.04 4.01 2.01
C LYS A 113 17.49 4.93 0.92
N GLN A 114 18.05 4.90 -0.29
CA GLN A 114 17.67 5.82 -1.34
C GLN A 114 16.22 5.58 -1.81
N VAL A 115 15.85 4.31 -1.99
CA VAL A 115 14.51 3.91 -2.44
C VAL A 115 13.39 4.34 -1.49
N LEU A 116 13.65 4.34 -0.19
CA LEU A 116 12.64 4.74 0.81
C LEU A 116 12.29 6.24 0.74
N TYR A 117 13.18 7.08 0.21
CA TYR A 117 12.99 8.53 0.12
C TYR A 117 12.77 9.04 -1.32
N ASP A 118 12.63 8.16 -2.31
CA ASP A 118 12.44 8.54 -3.73
C ASP A 118 11.30 9.56 -3.95
N HIS A 119 10.27 9.49 -3.11
CA HIS A 119 9.09 10.35 -3.18
C HIS A 119 8.93 11.29 -1.98
N ALA A 120 9.96 11.43 -1.15
CA ALA A 120 9.93 12.27 0.04
C ALA A 120 9.69 13.76 -0.29
N SER A 121 10.00 14.22 -1.50
CA SER A 121 9.69 15.58 -1.97
C SER A 121 8.20 15.94 -1.91
N ARG A 122 7.32 14.94 -1.89
CA ARG A 122 5.86 15.12 -1.72
C ARG A 122 5.46 15.53 -0.30
N LEU A 123 6.37 15.49 0.66
CA LEU A 123 6.14 15.94 2.03
C LEU A 123 6.28 17.46 2.18
N LYS A 124 6.84 18.14 1.20
CA LYS A 124 7.06 19.58 1.27
C LYS A 124 5.73 20.31 1.53
N ASP A 125 5.71 21.14 2.58
CA ASP A 125 4.56 21.93 3.03
C ASP A 125 3.33 21.11 3.48
N THR A 126 3.48 19.80 3.65
CA THR A 126 2.44 18.93 4.19
C THR A 126 2.39 18.99 5.71
N VAL A 127 1.20 18.79 6.27
CA VAL A 127 1.00 18.75 7.73
C VAL A 127 0.88 17.31 8.20
N VAL A 128 1.73 16.91 9.14
CA VAL A 128 1.80 15.54 9.63
C VAL A 128 1.50 15.50 11.13
N VAL A 129 0.48 14.73 11.49
CA VAL A 129 0.14 14.45 12.89
C VAL A 129 0.76 13.12 13.29
N ILE A 130 1.57 13.10 14.34
CA ILE A 130 2.24 11.90 14.85
C ILE A 130 2.09 11.78 16.36
N THR A 131 1.67 10.60 16.82
CA THR A 131 1.60 10.29 18.26
C THR A 131 2.83 9.51 18.72
N GLY A 132 3.26 9.70 19.96
CA GLY A 132 4.39 8.94 20.53
C GLY A 132 5.75 9.32 19.94
N ALA A 133 5.98 10.61 19.68
CA ALA A 133 7.22 11.09 19.05
C ALA A 133 8.22 11.76 20.01
N ALA A 134 8.08 11.57 21.33
CA ALA A 134 9.10 11.97 22.30
C ALA A 134 10.39 11.13 22.21
N ASN A 135 10.30 9.88 21.73
CA ASN A 135 11.45 8.97 21.62
C ASN A 135 11.31 7.95 20.48
N GLY A 136 12.36 7.13 20.30
CA GLY A 136 12.35 5.94 19.46
C GLY A 136 11.95 6.18 18.00
N ILE A 137 11.08 5.31 17.48
CA ILE A 137 10.62 5.35 16.08
C ILE A 137 9.86 6.65 15.79
N GLY A 138 9.01 7.12 16.71
CA GLY A 138 8.21 8.32 16.51
C GLY A 138 9.09 9.56 16.38
N ARG A 139 10.08 9.71 17.28
CA ARG A 139 11.04 10.83 17.25
C ARG A 139 11.84 10.85 15.94
N GLU A 140 12.40 9.71 15.54
CA GLU A 140 13.15 9.62 14.29
C GLU A 140 12.25 9.95 13.08
N THR A 141 11.03 9.43 13.08
CA THR A 141 10.06 9.70 12.01
C THR A 141 9.73 11.20 11.94
N ALA A 142 9.51 11.86 13.07
CA ALA A 142 9.26 13.30 13.13
C ALA A 142 10.43 14.12 12.58
N LEU A 143 11.67 13.77 12.96
CA LEU A 143 12.88 14.42 12.45
C LEU A 143 13.01 14.27 10.93
N GLN A 144 12.84 13.06 10.41
CA GLN A 144 12.96 12.81 8.98
C GLN A 144 11.83 13.49 8.17
N LEU A 145 10.59 13.42 8.63
CA LEU A 145 9.47 14.12 8.01
C LEU A 145 9.75 15.62 7.90
N ALA A 146 10.20 16.24 9.01
CA ALA A 146 10.54 17.66 9.02
C ALA A 146 11.73 17.98 8.11
N SER A 147 12.76 17.13 8.06
CA SER A 147 13.90 17.32 7.16
C SER A 147 13.52 17.31 5.67
N HIS A 148 12.37 16.71 5.33
CA HIS A 148 11.80 16.72 3.99
C HIS A 148 10.73 17.81 3.77
N GLY A 149 10.63 18.78 4.69
CA GLY A 149 9.76 19.95 4.56
C GLY A 149 8.34 19.78 5.08
N ALA A 150 8.04 18.71 5.83
CA ALA A 150 6.77 18.57 6.52
C ALA A 150 6.70 19.46 7.77
N LYS A 151 5.49 19.93 8.09
CA LYS A 151 5.15 20.60 9.35
C LYS A 151 4.59 19.56 10.31
N VAL A 152 5.29 19.30 11.41
CA VAL A 152 4.98 18.14 12.28
C VAL A 152 4.23 18.58 13.54
N VAL A 153 3.12 17.91 13.84
CA VAL A 153 2.36 18.06 15.08
C VAL A 153 2.54 16.80 15.91
N ILE A 154 3.18 16.96 17.08
CA ILE A 154 3.54 15.86 17.96
C ILE A 154 2.57 15.79 19.15
N GLY A 155 1.93 14.64 19.33
CA GLY A 155 1.22 14.31 20.57
C GLY A 155 1.97 13.26 21.37
N ASP A 156 2.33 13.56 22.61
CA ASP A 156 2.96 12.58 23.49
C ASP A 156 2.53 12.78 24.95
N LEU A 157 2.61 11.72 25.75
CA LEU A 157 2.41 11.82 27.19
C LEU A 157 3.64 12.44 27.88
N ASP A 158 4.83 12.19 27.35
CA ASP A 158 6.10 12.81 27.77
C ASP A 158 6.28 14.18 27.08
N VAL A 159 5.81 15.22 27.76
CA VAL A 159 5.89 16.62 27.28
C VAL A 159 7.34 17.06 27.09
N ALA A 160 8.23 16.74 28.02
CA ALA A 160 9.62 17.19 27.96
C ALA A 160 10.37 16.55 26.78
N GLY A 161 10.14 15.26 26.53
CA GLY A 161 10.70 14.55 25.38
C GLY A 161 10.12 15.02 24.04
N ALA A 162 8.81 15.33 24.00
CA ALA A 162 8.18 15.89 22.81
C ALA A 162 8.71 17.30 22.47
N GLU A 163 8.82 18.18 23.46
CA GLU A 163 9.40 19.52 23.29
C GLU A 163 10.87 19.46 22.87
N LYS A 164 11.64 18.49 23.41
CA LYS A 164 13.01 18.27 22.95
C LYS A 164 13.05 17.92 21.47
N THR A 165 12.14 17.05 21.01
CA THR A 165 12.04 16.69 19.60
C THR A 165 11.67 17.90 18.73
N VAL A 166 10.77 18.76 19.19
CA VAL A 166 10.46 20.03 18.51
C VAL A 166 11.71 20.91 18.37
N ARG A 167 12.45 21.12 19.47
CA ARG A 167 13.70 21.91 19.45
C ARG A 167 14.73 21.31 18.48
N ASP A 168 14.88 19.99 18.46
CA ASP A 168 15.81 19.31 17.55
C ASP A 168 15.39 19.51 16.08
N ILE A 169 14.08 19.52 15.78
CA ILE A 169 13.54 19.81 14.44
C ILE A 169 13.80 21.28 14.06
N GLU A 170 13.50 22.22 14.96
CA GLU A 170 13.69 23.65 14.72
C GLU A 170 15.16 24.02 14.53
N ASN A 171 16.06 23.43 15.33
CA ASN A 171 17.51 23.59 15.19
C ASN A 171 18.04 23.07 13.83
N ALA A 172 17.36 22.09 13.24
CA ALA A 172 17.65 21.58 11.90
C ALA A 172 16.95 22.37 10.79
N GLY A 173 16.25 23.47 11.11
CA GLY A 173 15.53 24.34 10.16
C GLY A 173 14.15 23.82 9.76
N GLY A 174 13.61 22.81 10.43
CA GLY A 174 12.26 22.29 10.20
C GLY A 174 11.19 23.04 11.00
N THR A 175 9.94 22.59 10.88
CA THR A 175 8.80 23.17 11.61
C THR A 175 8.05 22.10 12.38
N ALA A 176 7.90 22.28 13.68
CA ALA A 176 7.11 21.39 14.52
C ALA A 176 6.41 22.12 15.66
N VAL A 177 5.36 21.52 16.18
CA VAL A 177 4.71 21.89 17.44
C VAL A 177 4.37 20.62 18.21
N SER A 178 4.35 20.69 19.54
CA SER A 178 3.94 19.55 20.37
C SER A 178 2.88 19.94 21.38
N MET A 179 2.12 18.95 21.83
CA MET A 179 1.23 19.07 22.98
C MET A 179 1.17 17.77 23.76
N LYS A 180 0.78 17.87 25.04
CA LYS A 180 0.45 16.70 25.84
C LYS A 180 -0.74 15.98 25.22
N CYS A 181 -0.61 14.68 24.96
CA CYS A 181 -1.68 13.85 24.42
C CYS A 181 -1.60 12.44 25.01
N ASN A 182 -2.57 12.09 25.85
CA ASN A 182 -2.82 10.71 26.19
C ASN A 182 -3.70 10.08 25.10
N VAL A 183 -3.12 9.19 24.30
CA VAL A 183 -3.85 8.54 23.19
C VAL A 183 -5.04 7.69 23.65
N THR A 184 -5.15 7.32 24.92
CA THR A 184 -6.35 6.62 25.43
C THR A 184 -7.51 7.57 25.74
N VAL A 185 -7.28 8.88 25.70
CA VAL A 185 -8.29 9.91 25.93
C VAL A 185 -8.71 10.48 24.58
N TRP A 186 -10.01 10.40 24.28
CA TRP A 186 -10.58 10.85 23.01
C TRP A 186 -10.32 12.34 22.77
N ASP A 187 -10.61 13.18 23.77
CA ASP A 187 -10.52 14.64 23.65
C ASP A 187 -9.08 15.13 23.45
N ASP A 188 -8.09 14.46 24.03
CA ASP A 188 -6.66 14.76 23.81
C ASP A 188 -6.28 14.58 22.34
N GLN A 189 -6.79 13.52 21.69
CA GLN A 189 -6.54 13.31 20.27
C GLN A 189 -7.28 14.35 19.42
N VAL A 190 -8.55 14.65 19.73
CA VAL A 190 -9.30 15.72 19.02
C VAL A 190 -8.53 17.04 19.09
N ALA A 191 -8.09 17.44 20.29
CA ALA A 191 -7.34 18.67 20.49
C ALA A 191 -6.02 18.71 19.69
N MET A 192 -5.33 17.57 19.54
CA MET A 192 -4.13 17.46 18.72
C MET A 192 -4.41 17.65 17.22
N PHE A 193 -5.51 17.10 16.70
CA PHE A 193 -5.91 17.34 15.31
C PHE A 193 -6.35 18.79 15.08
N GLU A 194 -7.08 19.39 16.02
CA GLU A 194 -7.46 20.81 15.98
C GLU A 194 -6.26 21.75 16.10
N LEU A 195 -5.22 21.37 16.85
CA LEU A 195 -3.94 22.08 16.87
C LEU A 195 -3.30 22.11 15.48
N ALA A 196 -3.34 21.00 14.74
CA ALA A 196 -2.83 20.94 13.37
C ALA A 196 -3.59 21.88 12.42
N LEU A 197 -4.93 21.89 12.52
CA LEU A 197 -5.77 22.81 11.74
C LEU A 197 -5.50 24.27 12.09
N SER A 198 -5.47 24.62 13.37
CA SER A 198 -5.29 26.01 13.81
C SER A 198 -3.90 26.56 13.48
N LYS A 199 -2.84 25.74 13.57
CA LYS A 199 -1.46 26.18 13.32
C LYS A 199 -1.07 26.13 11.86
N PHE A 200 -1.50 25.10 11.13
CA PHE A 200 -1.00 24.84 9.78
C PHE A 200 -2.10 24.70 8.72
N GLY A 201 -3.37 24.78 9.12
CA GLY A 201 -4.53 24.87 8.22
C GLY A 201 -5.07 23.52 7.72
N ALA A 202 -4.39 22.41 7.98
CA ALA A 202 -4.80 21.10 7.45
C ALA A 202 -4.13 19.91 8.14
N VAL A 203 -4.52 18.70 7.75
CA VAL A 203 -3.82 17.44 8.06
C VAL A 203 -3.69 16.63 6.77
N ASP A 204 -2.48 16.23 6.43
CA ASP A 204 -2.15 15.49 5.19
C ASP A 204 -1.68 14.06 5.47
N VAL A 205 -0.96 13.86 6.58
CA VAL A 205 -0.52 12.52 7.00
C VAL A 205 -0.81 12.32 8.49
N VAL A 206 -1.30 11.14 8.85
CA VAL A 206 -1.51 10.72 10.24
C VAL A 206 -0.68 9.47 10.50
N VAL A 207 0.14 9.51 11.54
CA VAL A 207 0.99 8.40 11.99
C VAL A 207 0.68 8.09 13.46
N PRO A 208 -0.29 7.21 13.75
CA PRO A 208 -0.54 6.75 15.11
C PRO A 208 0.56 5.78 15.55
N ASN A 209 1.66 6.34 16.04
CA ASN A 209 2.87 5.59 16.39
C ASN A 209 2.95 5.24 17.88
N ALA A 210 2.25 5.95 18.76
CA ALA A 210 2.26 5.67 20.21
C ALA A 210 1.95 4.19 20.50
N GLY A 211 2.78 3.58 21.34
CA GLY A 211 2.64 2.18 21.70
C GLY A 211 3.50 1.78 22.90
N VAL A 212 3.06 0.72 23.57
CA VAL A 212 3.72 0.12 24.74
C VAL A 212 3.92 -1.38 24.52
N SER A 213 4.87 -1.97 25.23
CA SER A 213 5.03 -3.43 25.29
C SER A 213 3.90 -4.05 26.13
N GLU A 214 3.95 -5.37 26.32
CA GLU A 214 3.03 -6.04 27.24
C GLU A 214 3.15 -5.43 28.64
N LEU A 215 2.06 -4.85 29.13
CA LEU A 215 1.92 -4.32 30.46
C LEU A 215 1.26 -5.39 31.34
N GLY A 216 1.81 -5.60 32.53
CA GLY A 216 1.34 -6.64 33.45
C GLY A 216 1.82 -8.05 33.09
N GLN A 217 1.15 -9.07 33.64
CA GLN A 217 1.49 -10.48 33.45
C GLN A 217 0.24 -11.29 33.11
N PHE A 218 -0.28 -11.16 31.88
CA PHE A 218 -1.50 -11.86 31.48
C PHE A 218 -1.41 -13.39 31.62
N THR A 219 -0.22 -13.95 31.44
CA THR A 219 0.01 -15.40 31.57
C THR A 219 0.05 -15.90 33.02
N LYS A 220 -0.08 -15.00 34.02
CA LYS A 220 -0.12 -15.34 35.44
C LYS A 220 -1.39 -14.80 36.08
N VAL A 221 -2.29 -15.69 36.48
CA VAL A 221 -3.50 -15.30 37.22
C VAL A 221 -3.10 -14.77 38.59
N THR A 222 -3.44 -13.52 38.87
CA THR A 222 -3.23 -12.88 40.18
C THR A 222 -4.49 -13.06 41.01
N PHE A 223 -4.33 -13.40 42.28
CA PHE A 223 -5.45 -13.61 43.21
C PHE A 223 -5.45 -12.54 44.30
N LYS A 224 -6.64 -12.10 44.71
CA LYS A 224 -6.88 -11.28 45.89
C LYS A 224 -8.08 -11.87 46.62
N ASP A 225 -7.95 -12.10 47.92
CA ASP A 225 -9.01 -12.70 48.77
C ASP A 225 -9.55 -14.03 48.20
N GLY A 226 -8.64 -14.87 47.71
CA GLY A 226 -8.97 -16.18 47.11
C GLY A 226 -9.63 -16.13 45.73
N LYS A 227 -9.82 -14.94 45.13
CA LYS A 227 -10.47 -14.78 43.82
C LYS A 227 -9.52 -14.19 42.77
N PRO A 228 -9.63 -14.60 41.49
CA PRO A 228 -8.87 -13.98 40.40
C PRO A 228 -9.18 -12.49 40.29
N VAL A 229 -8.13 -11.69 40.10
CA VAL A 229 -8.23 -10.24 39.84
C VAL A 229 -8.28 -10.01 38.33
N LYS A 230 -9.01 -8.95 37.93
CA LYS A 230 -9.06 -8.50 36.54
C LYS A 230 -7.63 -8.30 35.99
N PRO A 231 -7.30 -8.83 34.81
CA PRO A 231 -5.98 -8.62 34.20
C PRO A 231 -5.81 -7.14 33.78
N ASP A 232 -4.55 -6.71 33.70
CA ASP A 232 -4.20 -5.40 33.12
C ASP A 232 -4.41 -5.46 31.60
N THR A 233 -5.24 -4.57 31.06
CA THR A 233 -5.55 -4.46 29.63
C THR A 233 -5.03 -3.18 29.00
N ARG A 234 -4.23 -2.38 29.72
CA ARG A 234 -3.75 -1.07 29.23
C ARG A 234 -2.95 -1.16 27.93
N THR A 235 -2.30 -2.30 27.67
CA THR A 235 -1.65 -2.55 26.37
C THR A 235 -2.65 -2.46 25.21
N LEU A 236 -3.88 -2.96 25.39
CA LEU A 236 -4.94 -2.81 24.38
C LEU A 236 -5.41 -1.35 24.27
N ASP A 237 -5.58 -0.67 25.40
CA ASP A 237 -6.05 0.72 25.42
C ASP A 237 -5.11 1.64 24.62
N VAL A 238 -3.80 1.48 24.81
CA VAL A 238 -2.80 2.28 24.07
C VAL A 238 -2.65 1.80 22.63
N ASN A 239 -2.34 0.50 22.43
CA ASN A 239 -1.92 -0.01 21.12
C ASN A 239 -3.07 -0.25 20.13
N LEU A 240 -4.31 -0.36 20.62
CA LEU A 240 -5.49 -0.61 19.79
C LEU A 240 -6.50 0.54 19.89
N THR A 241 -7.00 0.86 21.08
CA THR A 241 -8.03 1.90 21.23
C THR A 241 -7.50 3.25 20.78
N GLY A 242 -6.30 3.65 21.23
CA GLY A 242 -5.66 4.90 20.80
C GLY A 242 -5.43 4.99 19.29
N VAL A 243 -4.95 3.90 18.67
CA VAL A 243 -4.77 3.82 17.21
C VAL A 243 -6.12 3.92 16.48
N THR A 244 -7.16 3.29 17.02
CA THR A 244 -8.52 3.31 16.44
C THR A 244 -9.10 4.72 16.45
N TYR A 245 -8.90 5.48 17.53
CA TYR A 245 -9.32 6.88 17.60
C TYR A 245 -8.61 7.74 16.54
N SER A 246 -7.29 7.62 16.40
CA SER A 246 -6.54 8.33 15.36
C SER A 246 -7.02 7.96 13.95
N ALA A 247 -7.27 6.67 13.69
CA ALA A 247 -7.78 6.21 12.39
C ALA A 247 -9.21 6.71 12.10
N TYR A 248 -10.05 6.82 13.13
CA TYR A 248 -11.39 7.39 13.00
C TYR A 248 -11.34 8.89 12.71
N LEU A 249 -10.55 9.66 13.47
CA LEU A 249 -10.35 11.10 13.24
C LEU A 249 -9.75 11.36 11.86
N ALA A 250 -8.80 10.55 11.42
CA ALA A 250 -8.17 10.67 10.10
C ALA A 250 -9.17 10.68 8.94
N GLN A 251 -10.30 9.95 9.04
CA GLN A 251 -11.35 9.96 8.01
C GLN A 251 -11.97 11.34 7.78
N HIS A 252 -12.00 12.17 8.83
CA HIS A 252 -12.50 13.53 8.78
C HIS A 252 -11.36 14.50 8.42
N TYR A 253 -10.32 14.57 9.26
CA TYR A 253 -9.30 15.63 9.19
C TYR A 253 -8.42 15.58 7.94
N LEU A 254 -8.19 14.40 7.35
CA LEU A 254 -7.47 14.29 6.06
C LEU A 254 -8.23 14.91 4.87
N ARG A 255 -9.48 15.34 5.08
CA ARG A 255 -10.33 15.93 4.05
C ARG A 255 -10.72 17.37 4.35
N VAL A 256 -10.52 17.84 5.59
CA VAL A 256 -10.79 19.22 5.98
C VAL A 256 -9.84 20.14 5.22
N ASN A 257 -10.36 21.27 4.71
CA ASN A 257 -9.60 22.26 3.94
C ASN A 257 -8.86 21.67 2.72
N ARG A 258 -9.43 20.62 2.12
CA ARG A 258 -8.89 19.97 0.91
C ARG A 258 -9.98 19.81 -0.13
N ASP A 259 -9.65 20.11 -1.38
CA ASP A 259 -10.51 19.73 -2.50
C ASP A 259 -10.53 18.20 -2.62
N LEU A 260 -11.72 17.65 -2.84
CA LEU A 260 -11.95 16.23 -3.07
C LEU A 260 -11.28 15.74 -4.36
N ASN A 261 -11.02 16.64 -5.32
CA ASN A 261 -10.32 16.33 -6.58
C ASN A 261 -8.81 16.65 -6.54
N SER A 262 -8.29 17.15 -5.41
CA SER A 262 -6.87 17.50 -5.32
C SER A 262 -5.99 16.26 -5.25
N THR A 263 -4.82 16.36 -5.88
CA THR A 263 -3.70 15.40 -5.79
C THR A 263 -2.90 15.54 -4.49
N THR A 264 -3.40 16.32 -3.52
CA THR A 264 -2.77 16.49 -2.21
C THR A 264 -2.57 15.15 -1.53
N LEU A 265 -1.42 15.02 -0.86
CA LEU A 265 -1.07 13.84 -0.10
C LEU A 265 -2.07 13.64 1.03
N LYS A 266 -2.71 12.47 1.08
CA LYS A 266 -3.61 12.06 2.17
C LYS A 266 -3.21 10.65 2.57
N ALA A 267 -2.65 10.47 3.75
CA ALA A 267 -2.15 9.16 4.18
C ALA A 267 -2.40 8.88 5.67
N LEU A 268 -2.77 7.64 5.98
CA LEU A 268 -2.78 7.07 7.32
C LEU A 268 -1.78 5.91 7.36
N VAL A 269 -0.68 6.06 8.11
CA VAL A 269 0.35 5.03 8.20
C VAL A 269 0.35 4.44 9.60
N LEU A 270 -0.20 3.24 9.74
CA LEU A 270 -0.29 2.53 11.01
C LEU A 270 1.02 1.82 11.36
N ILE A 271 1.31 1.73 12.66
CA ILE A 271 2.47 1.02 13.17
C ILE A 271 2.04 -0.30 13.81
N GLY A 272 2.15 -1.36 13.02
CA GLY A 272 2.01 -2.74 13.44
C GLY A 272 3.29 -3.27 14.09
N SER A 273 3.52 -4.57 13.93
CA SER A 273 4.75 -5.26 14.32
C SER A 273 4.82 -6.58 13.55
N VAL A 274 5.97 -7.24 13.54
CA VAL A 274 6.03 -8.68 13.21
C VAL A 274 5.04 -9.49 14.07
N ALA A 275 4.73 -9.02 15.28
CA ALA A 275 3.70 -9.59 16.16
C ALA A 275 2.27 -9.49 15.62
N SER A 276 2.04 -8.82 14.49
CA SER A 276 0.78 -8.85 13.75
C SER A 276 0.59 -10.14 12.94
N TRP A 277 1.67 -10.90 12.76
CA TRP A 277 1.76 -12.06 11.90
C TRP A 277 2.10 -13.33 12.67
N THR A 278 2.74 -13.16 13.82
CA THR A 278 3.20 -14.23 14.69
C THR A 278 2.85 -13.92 16.14
N GLY A 279 2.69 -14.96 16.95
CA GLY A 279 2.52 -14.79 18.39
C GLY A 279 3.84 -14.51 19.08
N ILE A 280 3.89 -13.51 19.95
CA ILE A 280 5.02 -13.31 20.86
C ILE A 280 4.70 -14.02 22.19
N PRO A 281 5.51 -15.02 22.60
CA PRO A 281 5.34 -15.67 23.89
C PRO A 281 5.34 -14.65 25.03
N ARG A 282 4.46 -14.84 26.01
CA ARG A 282 4.30 -13.96 27.19
C ARG A 282 3.82 -12.54 26.89
N ALA A 283 3.43 -12.24 25.65
CA ALA A 283 2.89 -10.93 25.25
C ALA A 283 1.56 -11.04 24.48
N PRO A 284 0.51 -11.66 25.07
CA PRO A 284 -0.74 -11.91 24.37
C PRO A 284 -1.55 -10.64 24.09
N MET A 285 -1.59 -9.65 25.00
CA MET A 285 -2.33 -8.39 24.74
C MET A 285 -1.63 -7.56 23.67
N TYR A 286 -0.30 -7.50 23.70
CA TYR A 286 0.50 -6.87 22.66
C TYR A 286 0.26 -7.54 21.31
N THR A 287 0.38 -8.87 21.24
CA THR A 287 0.14 -9.66 20.03
C THR A 287 -1.27 -9.42 19.48
N ALA A 288 -2.29 -9.49 20.34
CA ALA A 288 -3.68 -9.26 19.96
C ALA A 288 -3.87 -7.83 19.40
N SER A 289 -3.32 -6.81 20.07
CA SER A 289 -3.40 -5.42 19.61
C SER A 289 -2.75 -5.25 18.22
N LYS A 290 -1.58 -5.84 17.98
CA LYS A 290 -0.86 -5.69 16.71
C LYS A 290 -1.52 -6.49 15.58
N HIS A 291 -2.15 -7.63 15.85
CA HIS A 291 -3.03 -8.29 14.87
C HIS A 291 -4.25 -7.44 14.55
N ALA A 292 -4.88 -6.83 15.56
CA ALA A 292 -6.05 -5.98 15.38
C ALA A 292 -5.73 -4.74 14.53
N VAL A 293 -4.57 -4.09 14.71
CA VAL A 293 -4.11 -2.98 13.85
C VAL A 293 -4.01 -3.39 12.38
N LEU A 294 -3.48 -4.59 12.09
CA LEU A 294 -3.43 -5.14 10.74
C LEU A 294 -4.84 -5.38 10.17
N GLY A 295 -5.75 -5.91 11.00
CA GLY A 295 -7.16 -6.07 10.65
C GLY A 295 -7.85 -4.75 10.31
N ILE A 296 -7.66 -3.72 11.15
CA ILE A 296 -8.19 -2.36 10.93
C ILE A 296 -7.71 -1.80 9.60
N MET A 297 -6.41 -1.89 9.29
CA MET A 297 -5.89 -1.41 8.01
C MET A 297 -6.58 -2.07 6.82
N ARG A 298 -6.69 -3.41 6.85
CA ARG A 298 -7.31 -4.19 5.78
C ARG A 298 -8.79 -3.85 5.59
N SER A 299 -9.51 -3.64 6.67
CA SER A 299 -10.93 -3.26 6.64
C SER A 299 -11.16 -1.81 6.19
N LEU A 300 -10.26 -0.88 6.54
CA LEU A 300 -10.40 0.53 6.15
C LEU A 300 -9.93 0.82 4.73
N TYR A 301 -9.04 -0.01 4.16
CA TYR A 301 -8.47 0.21 2.84
C TYR A 301 -9.49 0.52 1.73
N PRO A 302 -10.57 -0.27 1.52
CA PRO A 302 -11.53 0.01 0.44
C PRO A 302 -12.17 1.39 0.57
N GLU A 303 -12.62 1.75 1.77
CA GLU A 303 -13.24 3.05 2.06
C GLU A 303 -12.26 4.21 1.88
N PHE A 304 -11.03 4.05 2.36
CA PHE A 304 -9.98 5.05 2.24
C PHE A 304 -9.59 5.27 0.78
N HIS A 305 -9.47 4.18 0.01
CA HIS A 305 -9.17 4.22 -1.42
C HIS A 305 -10.22 5.04 -2.19
N LEU A 306 -11.51 4.84 -1.91
CA LEU A 306 -12.60 5.62 -2.53
C LEU A 306 -12.59 7.10 -2.20
N ARG A 307 -12.00 7.46 -1.06
CA ARG A 307 -11.86 8.84 -0.58
C ARG A 307 -10.53 9.47 -1.00
N ASN A 308 -9.74 8.79 -1.84
CA ASN A 308 -8.38 9.19 -2.23
C ASN A 308 -7.47 9.38 -1.00
N ILE A 309 -7.60 8.50 -0.01
CA ILE A 309 -6.74 8.43 1.17
C ILE A 309 -5.92 7.14 1.07
N ARG A 310 -4.60 7.26 1.23
CA ARG A 310 -3.70 6.13 1.33
C ARG A 310 -3.72 5.58 2.74
N ILE A 311 -3.66 4.26 2.88
CA ILE A 311 -3.49 3.60 4.17
C ILE A 311 -2.42 2.51 4.04
N ALA A 312 -1.55 2.37 5.02
CA ALA A 312 -0.54 1.32 5.04
C ALA A 312 -0.24 0.91 6.49
N CYS A 313 0.37 -0.25 6.66
CA CYS A 313 0.83 -0.71 7.97
C CYS A 313 2.31 -1.11 7.91
N ILE A 314 3.11 -0.54 8.79
CA ILE A 314 4.53 -0.88 8.94
C ILE A 314 4.66 -1.91 10.07
N HIS A 315 5.41 -2.98 9.82
CA HIS A 315 5.60 -4.11 10.73
C HIS A 315 7.07 -4.29 11.08
N PRO A 316 7.60 -3.50 12.03
CA PRO A 316 8.97 -3.67 12.49
C PRO A 316 9.14 -4.96 13.31
N PHE A 317 10.29 -5.60 13.14
CA PHE A 317 10.92 -6.44 14.15
C PHE A 317 11.40 -5.57 15.31
N PHE A 318 11.97 -6.20 16.34
CA PHE A 318 12.54 -5.48 17.47
C PHE A 318 13.50 -4.40 16.98
N ALA A 319 13.31 -3.19 17.51
CA ALA A 319 14.15 -2.02 17.27
C ALA A 319 14.62 -1.50 18.63
N ASP A 320 15.82 -0.92 18.68
CA ASP A 320 16.40 -0.43 19.93
C ASP A 320 15.69 0.84 20.45
N THR A 321 14.56 0.61 21.09
CA THR A 321 13.65 1.65 21.59
C THR A 321 13.32 1.37 23.05
N ALA A 322 12.69 2.34 23.73
CA ALA A 322 12.28 2.21 25.13
C ALA A 322 11.21 1.11 25.34
N ILE A 323 10.51 0.68 24.28
CA ILE A 323 9.49 -0.37 24.35
C ILE A 323 10.08 -1.74 24.71
N VAL A 324 11.36 -1.98 24.38
CA VAL A 324 12.04 -3.26 24.61
C VAL A 324 12.73 -3.21 25.97
N PRO A 325 12.27 -3.97 26.98
CA PRO A 325 12.89 -3.93 28.30
C PRO A 325 14.28 -4.59 28.27
N THR A 326 15.17 -4.16 29.17
CA THR A 326 16.58 -4.60 29.23
C THR A 326 16.76 -6.12 29.18
N PRO A 327 15.99 -6.96 29.90
CA PRO A 327 16.13 -8.41 29.82
C PRO A 327 15.91 -8.97 28.41
N ILE A 328 15.00 -8.37 27.64
CA ILE A 328 14.76 -8.75 26.25
C ILE A 328 15.89 -8.26 25.35
N LYS A 329 16.44 -7.06 25.60
CA LYS A 329 17.63 -6.59 24.87
C LYS A 329 18.82 -7.54 25.04
N VAL A 330 19.05 -8.04 26.26
CA VAL A 330 20.09 -9.04 26.54
C VAL A 330 19.79 -10.34 25.81
N PHE A 331 18.54 -10.83 25.84
CA PHE A 331 18.14 -12.03 25.11
C PHE A 331 18.33 -11.90 23.59
N LEU A 332 18.14 -10.70 23.04
CA LEU A 332 18.31 -10.39 21.61
C LEU A 332 19.76 -10.03 21.24
N ALA A 333 20.71 -10.06 22.18
CA ALA A 333 22.10 -9.70 21.89
C ALA A 333 22.68 -10.60 20.79
N GLY A 334 23.26 -9.99 19.76
CA GLY A 334 23.80 -10.68 18.58
C GLY A 334 22.80 -10.93 17.45
N ILE A 335 21.51 -10.59 17.62
CA ILE A 335 20.49 -10.66 16.56
C ILE A 335 20.38 -9.28 15.90
N PRO A 336 20.40 -9.19 14.55
CA PRO A 336 20.24 -7.92 13.85
C PRO A 336 18.84 -7.34 14.09
N LEU A 337 18.79 -6.16 14.71
CA LEU A 337 17.56 -5.44 14.99
C LEU A 337 17.14 -4.56 13.81
N ALA A 338 15.85 -4.25 13.73
CA ALA A 338 15.36 -3.33 12.73
C ALA A 338 15.88 -1.91 13.01
N SER A 339 16.61 -1.35 12.04
CA SER A 339 17.14 0.01 12.12
C SER A 339 16.00 1.06 12.20
N ILE A 340 16.03 1.91 13.23
CA ILE A 340 15.03 2.96 13.45
C ILE A 340 14.92 3.93 12.26
N PRO A 341 16.03 4.47 11.72
CA PRO A 341 15.98 5.32 10.52
C PRO A 341 15.31 4.66 9.31
N ARG A 342 15.43 3.34 9.17
CA ARG A 342 14.81 2.60 8.07
C ARG A 342 13.32 2.34 8.32
N ILE A 343 12.90 2.17 9.58
CA ILE A 343 11.47 2.14 9.94
C ILE A 343 10.84 3.49 9.59
N ALA A 344 11.47 4.59 9.99
CA ALA A 344 11.04 5.96 9.66
C ALA A 344 10.97 6.17 8.13
N GLY A 345 12.00 5.77 7.38
CA GLY A 345 11.98 5.80 5.92
C GLY A 345 10.86 4.95 5.31
N SER A 346 10.50 3.82 5.92
CA SER A 346 9.37 2.99 5.45
C SER A 346 8.01 3.66 5.70
N ILE A 347 7.87 4.40 6.80
CA ILE A 347 6.68 5.22 7.08
C ILE A 347 6.53 6.30 6.02
N ILE A 348 7.62 7.00 5.71
CA ILE A 348 7.68 8.05 4.67
C ILE A 348 7.35 7.47 3.29
N HIS A 349 7.99 6.35 2.92
CA HIS A 349 7.71 5.67 1.66
C HIS A 349 6.24 5.29 1.55
N ALA A 350 5.68 4.63 2.56
CA ALA A 350 4.28 4.20 2.54
C ALA A 350 3.30 5.37 2.42
N ALA A 351 3.60 6.51 3.07
CA ALA A 351 2.81 7.72 2.94
C ALA A 351 2.90 8.31 1.53
N THR A 352 4.12 8.48 1.00
CA THR A 352 4.41 9.34 -0.16
C THR A 352 4.37 8.65 -1.51
N ASP A 353 4.59 7.35 -1.56
CA ASP A 353 4.74 6.61 -2.81
C ASP A 353 3.52 6.79 -3.74
N PRO A 354 3.69 7.20 -5.01
CA PRO A 354 2.59 7.44 -5.93
C PRO A 354 1.92 6.15 -6.42
N ASP A 355 2.58 4.99 -6.29
CA ASP A 355 2.06 3.74 -6.82
C ASP A 355 0.73 3.37 -6.13
N PRO A 356 -0.37 3.19 -6.89
CA PRO A 356 -1.62 2.69 -6.32
C PRO A 356 -1.51 1.30 -5.71
N ASP A 357 -0.55 0.48 -6.15
CA ASP A 357 -0.36 -0.89 -5.65
C ASP A 357 0.23 -0.94 -4.24
N THR A 358 0.96 0.11 -3.82
CA THR A 358 1.54 0.18 -2.46
C THR A 358 0.52 0.63 -1.42
N ASN A 359 -0.55 1.32 -1.83
CA ASN A 359 -1.68 1.63 -0.95
C ASN A 359 -2.28 0.33 -0.39
N GLY A 360 -2.77 0.32 0.84
CA GLY A 360 -3.31 -0.86 1.52
C GLY A 360 -2.32 -2.00 1.79
N SER A 361 -1.03 -1.81 1.50
CA SER A 361 -0.02 -2.86 1.71
C SER A 361 0.52 -2.86 3.14
N ALA A 362 1.06 -4.01 3.53
CA ALA A 362 1.85 -4.16 4.74
C ALA A 362 3.34 -4.18 4.39
N PHE A 363 4.17 -3.51 5.18
CA PHE A 363 5.63 -3.46 4.99
C PHE A 363 6.32 -4.10 6.20
N LEU A 364 6.99 -5.24 6.01
CA LEU A 364 7.70 -5.96 7.05
C LEU A 364 9.18 -5.61 7.04
N LEU A 365 9.71 -5.39 8.24
CA LEU A 365 11.14 -5.17 8.48
C LEU A 365 11.61 -6.21 9.50
N ASN A 366 11.98 -7.40 9.04
CA ASN A 366 12.24 -8.56 9.91
C ASN A 366 13.59 -8.53 10.64
N ASP A 367 14.54 -7.76 10.12
CA ASP A 367 15.94 -7.70 10.55
C ASP A 367 16.53 -6.38 10.05
N ASP A 368 17.85 -6.21 9.95
CA ASP A 368 18.52 -5.02 9.39
C ASP A 368 18.60 -4.99 7.84
N GLY A 369 18.02 -5.96 7.14
CA GLY A 369 18.07 -6.16 5.69
C GLY A 369 17.04 -5.36 4.85
N PRO A 370 16.35 -5.96 3.87
CA PRO A 370 15.41 -5.25 3.01
C PRO A 370 14.04 -5.04 3.69
N VAL A 371 13.27 -4.09 3.17
CA VAL A 371 11.86 -3.90 3.54
C VAL A 371 11.00 -4.76 2.62
N PHE A 372 10.24 -5.67 3.20
CA PHE A 372 9.37 -6.59 2.44
C PHE A 372 7.96 -6.03 2.36
N ARG A 373 7.52 -5.64 1.17
CA ARG A 373 6.10 -5.35 0.95
C ARG A 373 5.35 -6.67 0.83
N VAL A 374 4.41 -6.91 1.75
CA VAL A 374 3.38 -7.93 1.58
C VAL A 374 2.21 -7.28 0.85
N PRO A 375 1.91 -7.72 -0.38
CA PRO A 375 0.72 -7.28 -1.10
C PRO A 375 -0.51 -7.54 -0.25
N ARG A 376 -1.58 -6.78 -0.49
CA ARG A 376 -2.88 -6.97 0.15
C ARG A 376 -3.22 -8.46 0.14
N GLU A 377 -3.21 -9.10 1.31
CA GLU A 377 -3.47 -10.53 1.40
C GLU A 377 -4.93 -10.80 1.05
N GLU A 378 -5.15 -11.32 -0.15
CA GLU A 378 -6.47 -11.73 -0.59
C GLU A 378 -6.61 -13.24 -0.37
N PHE A 379 -7.09 -13.64 0.82
CA PHE A 379 -7.91 -14.86 0.92
C PHE A 379 -9.30 -14.60 0.31
N LYS A 380 -9.35 -13.95 -0.87
CA LYS A 380 -10.55 -13.70 -1.64
C LYS A 380 -10.72 -14.83 -2.63
N MET A 381 -10.83 -16.05 -2.12
CA MET A 381 -11.21 -17.22 -2.90
C MET A 381 -12.70 -17.52 -2.67
N GLY A 382 -13.35 -18.15 -3.64
CA GLY A 382 -14.77 -18.48 -3.54
C GLY A 382 -15.67 -17.24 -3.44
N VAL A 383 -16.58 -17.22 -2.47
CA VAL A 383 -17.62 -16.18 -2.31
C VAL A 383 -17.03 -14.78 -2.13
N TYR A 384 -15.94 -14.65 -1.37
CA TYR A 384 -15.27 -13.36 -1.18
C TYR A 384 -14.65 -12.82 -2.47
N LYS A 385 -14.21 -13.70 -3.38
CA LYS A 385 -13.80 -13.28 -4.73
C LYS A 385 -14.96 -12.65 -5.49
N MET A 386 -16.14 -13.28 -5.44
CA MET A 386 -17.31 -12.81 -6.16
C MET A 386 -17.83 -11.49 -5.61
N ILE A 387 -17.83 -11.31 -4.29
CA ILE A 387 -18.20 -10.04 -3.64
C ILE A 387 -17.24 -8.94 -4.08
N ASP A 388 -15.94 -9.22 -4.10
CA ASP A 388 -14.92 -8.25 -4.49
C ASP A 388 -14.98 -7.92 -5.99
N ASP A 389 -15.13 -8.92 -6.86
CA ASP A 389 -15.31 -8.71 -8.30
C ASP A 389 -16.56 -7.86 -8.59
N ARG A 390 -17.66 -8.06 -7.83
CA ARG A 390 -18.88 -7.24 -7.92
C ARG A 390 -18.66 -5.81 -7.42
N ALA A 391 -18.02 -5.65 -6.25
CA ALA A 391 -17.70 -4.33 -5.70
C ALA A 391 -16.78 -3.55 -6.66
N ASN A 392 -15.74 -4.20 -7.17
CA ASN A 392 -14.82 -3.62 -8.14
C ASN A 392 -15.51 -3.29 -9.47
N ALA A 393 -16.45 -4.11 -9.95
CA ALA A 393 -17.24 -3.81 -11.14
C ALA A 393 -18.15 -2.59 -10.94
N LEU A 394 -18.83 -2.50 -9.78
CA LEU A 394 -19.65 -1.34 -9.41
C LEU A 394 -18.81 -0.06 -9.30
N LEU A 395 -17.65 -0.14 -8.65
CA LEU A 395 -16.73 0.98 -8.51
C LEU A 395 -16.21 1.45 -9.87
N LYS A 396 -15.77 0.52 -10.73
CA LYS A 396 -15.37 0.82 -12.11
C LYS A 396 -16.50 1.48 -12.89
N GLY A 397 -17.72 0.95 -12.77
CA GLY A 397 -18.92 1.52 -13.38
C GLY A 397 -19.22 2.94 -12.91
N ALA A 398 -19.17 3.20 -11.61
CA ALA A 398 -19.39 4.52 -11.02
C ALA A 398 -18.30 5.53 -11.43
N THR A 399 -17.03 5.12 -11.44
CA THR A 399 -15.94 5.97 -11.94
C THR A 399 -16.05 6.23 -13.44
N GLY A 400 -16.45 5.23 -14.22
CA GLY A 400 -16.71 5.36 -15.65
C GLY A 400 -17.84 6.34 -15.94
N ALA A 401 -18.97 6.21 -15.24
CA ALA A 401 -20.11 7.13 -15.37
C ALA A 401 -19.73 8.58 -15.04
N ARG A 402 -18.95 8.82 -13.96
CA ARG A 402 -18.44 10.17 -13.63
C ARG A 402 -17.49 10.72 -14.70
N TYR A 403 -16.62 9.87 -15.25
CA TYR A 403 -15.71 10.24 -16.32
C TYR A 403 -16.48 10.63 -17.60
N TYR A 404 -17.41 9.80 -18.05
CA TYR A 404 -18.24 10.09 -19.21
C TYR A 404 -19.12 11.32 -18.99
N ALA A 405 -19.68 11.53 -17.80
CA ALA A 405 -20.43 12.75 -17.48
C ALA A 405 -19.56 14.02 -17.55
N ARG A 406 -18.27 13.92 -17.19
CA ARG A 406 -17.30 15.03 -17.31
C ARG A 406 -16.97 15.30 -18.78
N VAL A 407 -16.66 14.26 -19.56
CA VAL A 407 -16.42 14.36 -21.00
C VAL A 407 -17.64 14.97 -21.70
N LEU A 408 -18.85 14.53 -21.37
CA LEU A 408 -20.08 15.08 -21.96
C LEU A 408 -20.26 16.56 -21.63
N ARG A 409 -19.97 16.97 -20.39
CA ARG A 409 -20.01 18.38 -19.97
C ARG A 409 -18.98 19.22 -20.71
N ASP A 410 -17.78 18.70 -20.91
CA ASP A 410 -16.71 19.39 -21.64
C ASP A 410 -17.06 19.51 -23.13
N LEU A 411 -17.61 18.45 -23.74
CA LEU A 411 -18.14 18.49 -25.11
C LEU A 411 -19.25 19.53 -25.23
N VAL A 412 -20.22 19.54 -24.34
CA VAL A 412 -21.29 20.56 -24.33
C VAL A 412 -20.69 21.96 -24.20
N ARG A 413 -19.67 22.16 -23.36
CA ARG A 413 -19.01 23.47 -23.23
C ARG A 413 -18.31 23.92 -24.51
N VAL A 414 -17.63 23.01 -25.21
CA VAL A 414 -16.93 23.29 -26.48
C VAL A 414 -17.92 23.56 -27.61
N PHE A 415 -18.96 22.74 -27.74
CA PHE A 415 -19.89 22.79 -28.87
C PHE A 415 -21.08 23.74 -28.66
N ARG A 416 -21.34 24.22 -27.44
CA ARG A 416 -22.47 25.13 -27.14
C ARG A 416 -22.44 26.40 -27.97
N ARG A 417 -21.28 27.05 -28.14
CA ARG A 417 -21.18 28.30 -28.92
C ARG A 417 -21.45 28.08 -30.41
N PRO A 418 -20.76 27.14 -31.10
CA PRO A 418 -21.05 26.90 -32.52
C PRO A 418 -22.46 26.34 -32.76
N MET A 419 -23.02 25.51 -31.86
CA MET A 419 -24.41 25.07 -31.97
C MET A 419 -25.41 26.23 -31.81
N LEU A 420 -25.19 27.16 -30.88
CA LEU A 420 -26.03 28.34 -30.73
C LEU A 420 -25.96 29.26 -31.95
N VAL A 421 -24.77 29.48 -32.52
CA VAL A 421 -24.59 30.28 -33.73
C VAL A 421 -25.28 29.62 -34.92
N ALA A 422 -25.12 28.31 -35.11
CA ALA A 422 -25.79 27.57 -36.16
C ALA A 422 -27.32 27.60 -35.99
N ALA A 423 -27.83 27.43 -34.77
CA ALA A 423 -29.26 27.50 -34.48
C ALA A 423 -29.85 28.89 -34.76
N LEU A 424 -29.14 29.96 -34.38
CA LEU A 424 -29.54 31.34 -34.70
C LEU A 424 -29.49 31.60 -36.21
N GLY A 425 -28.48 31.09 -36.91
CA GLY A 425 -28.37 31.17 -38.36
C GLY A 425 -29.52 30.47 -39.09
N VAL A 426 -29.89 29.27 -38.65
CA VAL A 426 -31.05 28.52 -39.17
C VAL A 426 -32.35 29.26 -38.87
N ALA A 427 -32.52 29.81 -37.66
CA ALA A 427 -33.70 30.60 -37.31
C ALA A 427 -33.82 31.88 -38.15
N ALA A 428 -32.71 32.58 -38.38
CA ALA A 428 -32.66 33.75 -39.26
C ALA A 428 -32.98 33.38 -40.71
N ALA A 429 -32.39 32.31 -41.25
CA ALA A 429 -32.69 31.83 -42.59
C ALA A 429 -34.16 31.42 -42.75
N LYS A 430 -34.73 30.74 -41.75
CA LYS A 430 -36.16 30.40 -41.72
C LYS A 430 -37.04 31.65 -41.69
N MET A 431 -36.70 32.65 -40.88
CA MET A 431 -37.43 33.91 -40.82
C MET A 431 -37.38 34.63 -42.17
N VAL A 432 -36.20 34.74 -42.80
CA VAL A 432 -36.07 35.32 -44.15
C VAL A 432 -36.91 34.57 -45.17
N TRP A 433 -36.99 33.24 -45.08
CA TRP A 433 -37.79 32.42 -45.99
C TRP A 433 -39.30 32.60 -45.81
N GLU A 434 -39.77 32.68 -44.57
CA GLU A 434 -41.20 32.90 -44.25
C GLU A 434 -41.65 34.31 -44.65
N TYR A 435 -40.80 35.32 -44.46
CA TYR A 435 -41.08 36.72 -44.80
C TYR A 435 -40.60 37.14 -46.20
N ARG A 436 -40.18 36.18 -47.05
CA ARG A 436 -39.55 36.48 -48.35
C ARG A 436 -40.39 37.37 -49.26
N GLU A 437 -41.71 37.16 -49.31
CA GLU A 437 -42.61 37.93 -50.19
C GLU A 437 -42.71 39.40 -49.72
N LEU A 438 -42.67 39.61 -48.41
CA LEU A 438 -42.73 40.93 -47.78
C LEU A 438 -41.40 41.68 -47.94
N ILE A 439 -40.28 40.97 -47.83
CA ILE A 439 -38.91 41.48 -48.05
C ILE A 439 -38.71 41.83 -49.53
N LEU A 440 -39.11 40.95 -50.46
CA LEU A 440 -39.02 41.19 -51.90
C LEU A 440 -39.89 42.38 -52.33
N GLY A 441 -41.09 42.52 -51.74
CA GLY A 441 -41.96 43.68 -51.96
C GLY A 441 -41.33 45.00 -51.49
N TYR A 442 -40.63 45.00 -50.35
CA TYR A 442 -39.89 46.18 -49.87
C TYR A 442 -38.69 46.54 -50.76
N ILE A 443 -37.93 45.54 -51.23
CA ILE A 443 -36.78 45.74 -52.12
C ILE A 443 -37.23 46.31 -53.47
N GLN A 444 -38.30 45.77 -54.06
CA GLN A 444 -38.86 46.28 -55.32
C GLN A 444 -39.31 47.74 -55.21
N LYS A 445 -39.84 48.15 -54.05
CA LYS A 445 -40.28 49.53 -53.77
C LYS A 445 -39.12 50.53 -53.60
N TYR A 446 -37.95 50.07 -53.17
CA TYR A 446 -36.76 50.91 -53.01
C TYR A 446 -35.87 50.96 -54.27
N VAL A 447 -35.91 49.94 -55.12
CA VAL A 447 -35.18 49.90 -56.41
C VAL A 447 -35.94 50.66 -57.52
N SER A 448 -37.21 51.01 -57.27
CA SER A 448 -38.06 51.82 -58.17
C SER A 448 -38.14 53.30 -57.78
N LEU A 449 -37.35 53.73 -56.80
CA LEU A 449 -37.01 55.13 -56.47
C LEU A 449 -35.60 55.42 -56.98
#